data_AF-A0A821PFG4-F1
#
_entry.id   AF-A0A821PFG4-F1
#
_cell.length_a   1.000
_cell.length_b   1.000
_cell.length_c   1.000
_cell.angle_alpha   90.00
_cell.angle_beta   90.00
_cell.angle_gamma   90.00
#
_symmetry.space_group_name_H-M   'P 1'
#
loop_
_entity.id
_entity.type
_entity.pdbx_description
1 polymer ?
#
loop_
_entity_poly.entity_id
_entity_poly.type
_entity_poly.pdbx_seq_one_letter_code
_entity_poly.pdbx_strand_id
1 'polypeptide(L)' 'MEPNECIFLIGCERYSSYRNYADSFRFDGNYEDKIAKDNWGRKWCHVVAMDAMYFAEPSLQYDMKHVDRDL' A
#
# COMPACT_ATOMS: atom_id res chain seq x y z
N MET A 1 -13.59 -5.19 -0.42
CA MET A 1 -12.63 -6.28 -0.69
C MET A 1 -13.02 -7.36 0.28
N GLU A 2 -13.39 -8.53 -0.22
CA GLU A 2 -13.69 -9.65 0.67
C GLU A 2 -12.43 -10.07 1.44
N PRO A 3 -12.54 -10.75 2.60
CA PRO A 3 -11.40 -11.06 3.45
C PRO A 3 -10.26 -11.84 2.78
N ASN A 4 -10.56 -12.54 1.68
CA ASN A 4 -9.63 -13.35 0.91
C ASN A 4 -9.26 -12.73 -0.45
N GLU A 5 -9.58 -11.45 -0.66
CA GLU A 5 -9.27 -10.72 -1.89
C GLU A 5 -8.13 -9.73 -1.69
N CYS A 6 -7.38 -9.46 -2.75
CA CYS A 6 -6.44 -8.35 -2.80
C CYS A 6 -6.36 -7.75 -4.20
N ILE A 7 -5.83 -6.52 -4.29
CA ILE A 7 -5.59 -5.85 -5.58
C ILE A 7 -4.09 -5.79 -5.83
N PHE A 8 -3.67 -6.30 -6.98
CA PHE A 8 -2.28 -6.28 -7.43
C PHE A 8 -2.07 -5.22 -8.52
N LEU A 9 -1.24 -4.23 -8.24
CA LEU A 9 -0.89 -3.13 -9.15
C LEU A 9 0.56 -3.30 -9.60
N ILE A 10 0.78 -3.37 -10.92
CA ILE A 10 2.11 -3.56 -11.52
C ILE A 10 2.44 -2.36 -12.40
N GLY A 11 3.63 -1.81 -12.24
CA GLY A 11 4.15 -0.79 -13.14
C GLY A 11 3.89 0.64 -12.70
N CYS A 12 3.56 0.87 -11.42
CA CYS A 12 3.42 2.19 -10.86
C CYS A 12 4.66 3.06 -11.10
N GLU A 13 4.44 4.31 -11.52
CA GLU A 13 5.47 5.34 -11.61
C GLU A 13 5.20 6.40 -10.56
N ARG A 14 6.24 6.79 -9.82
CA ARG A 14 6.14 7.89 -8.86
C ARG A 14 6.41 9.22 -9.56
N TYR A 15 5.44 10.13 -9.53
CA TYR A 15 5.57 11.47 -10.15
C TYR A 15 5.97 12.57 -9.17
N SER A 16 5.81 12.34 -7.87
CA SER A 16 5.90 13.39 -6.86
C SER A 16 6.76 12.95 -5.68
N SER A 17 7.51 13.89 -5.13
CA SER A 17 8.12 13.78 -3.81
C SER A 17 7.19 14.43 -2.78
N TYR A 18 7.26 13.97 -1.54
CA TYR A 18 6.46 14.52 -0.45
C TYR A 18 7.25 14.51 0.86
N ARG A 19 6.81 15.36 1.80
CA ARG A 19 7.31 15.41 3.18
C ARG A 19 6.17 15.26 4.17
N ASN A 20 6.49 14.67 5.31
CA ASN A 20 5.61 14.42 6.45
C ASN A 20 4.38 13.56 6.13
N TYR A 21 3.38 13.56 7.04
CA TYR A 21 2.18 12.72 6.97
C TYR A 21 0.96 13.43 7.59
N ALA A 22 -0.25 12.98 7.24
CA ALA A 22 -1.53 13.52 7.70
C ALA A 22 -1.60 15.06 7.57
N ASP A 23 -2.00 15.77 8.61
CA ASP A 23 -2.19 17.24 8.58
C ASP A 23 -0.93 18.03 8.22
N SER A 24 0.24 17.43 8.46
CA SER A 24 1.54 18.03 8.16
C SER A 24 2.06 17.71 6.76
N PHE A 25 1.32 16.92 5.97
CA PHE A 25 1.70 16.52 4.62
C PHE A 25 1.94 17.72 3.70
N ARG A 26 3.04 17.66 2.95
CA ARG A 26 3.45 18.67 1.96
C ARG A 26 3.98 18.00 0.70
N PHE A 27 3.50 18.48 -0.45
CA PHE A 27 4.14 18.20 -1.74
C PHE A 27 5.55 18.80 -1.76
N ASP A 28 6.53 18.04 -2.26
CA ASP A 28 7.94 18.40 -2.25
C ASP A 28 8.57 18.38 -3.66
N GLY A 29 7.79 18.75 -4.67
CA GLY A 29 8.26 18.82 -6.05
C GLY A 29 8.12 17.51 -6.82
N ASN A 30 8.51 17.56 -8.09
CA ASN A 30 8.45 16.43 -9.00
C ASN A 30 9.46 15.35 -8.59
N TYR A 31 9.12 14.10 -8.88
CA TYR A 31 10.05 12.97 -8.78
C TYR A 31 10.26 12.36 -10.15
N GLU A 32 11.52 12.21 -10.55
CA GLU A 32 11.91 11.45 -11.72
C GLU A 32 12.15 9.99 -11.30
N ASP A 33 11.21 9.12 -11.66
CA ASP A 33 11.30 7.70 -11.33
C ASP A 33 12.32 6.99 -12.23
N LYS A 34 13.48 6.65 -11.65
CA LYS A 34 14.60 5.99 -12.34
C LYS A 34 14.50 4.47 -12.36
N ILE A 35 13.41 3.89 -11.84
CA ILE A 35 13.22 2.44 -11.84
C ILE A 35 13.15 1.94 -13.30
N ALA A 36 13.83 0.83 -13.56
CA ALA A 36 13.85 0.18 -14.87
C ALA A 36 12.45 -0.32 -15.26
N LYS A 37 12.29 -0.65 -16.54
CA LYS A 37 11.06 -1.27 -17.06
C LYS A 37 11.28 -2.74 -17.37
N ASP A 38 10.24 -3.55 -17.23
CA ASP A 38 10.23 -4.93 -17.67
C ASP A 38 10.06 -5.03 -19.19
N ASN A 39 10.06 -6.26 -19.72
CA ASN A 39 9.89 -6.53 -21.14
C ASN A 39 8.51 -6.08 -21.69
N TRP A 40 7.55 -5.76 -20.82
CA TRP A 40 6.22 -5.27 -21.19
C TRP A 40 6.09 -3.74 -21.00
N GLY A 41 7.20 -3.06 -20.69
CA GLY A 41 7.25 -1.60 -20.54
C GLY A 41 6.70 -1.08 -19.20
N ARG A 42 6.43 -1.97 -18.25
CA ARG A 42 5.95 -1.61 -16.91
C ARG A 42 7.14 -1.36 -15.99
N LYS A 43 7.06 -0.37 -15.10
CA LYS A 43 8.11 -0.16 -14.08
C LYS A 43 8.22 -1.39 -13.17
N TRP A 44 9.42 -1.68 -12.69
CA TRP A 44 9.65 -2.71 -11.66
C TRP A 44 9.15 -2.24 -10.28
N CYS A 45 7.86 -1.91 -10.20
CA CYS A 45 7.13 -1.43 -9.03
C CYS A 45 5.86 -2.26 -8.90
N HIS A 46 5.77 -3.08 -7.86
CA HIS A 46 4.58 -3.88 -7.54
C HIS A 46 4.00 -3.39 -6.21
N VAL A 47 2.71 -3.07 -6.21
CA VAL A 47 1.98 -2.64 -5.02
C VAL A 47 0.79 -3.56 -4.83
N VAL A 48 0.61 -4.05 -3.60
CA VAL A 48 -0.53 -4.87 -3.23
C VAL A 48 -1.38 -4.07 -2.25
N ALA A 49 -2.65 -3.87 -2.57
CA ALA A 49 -3.60 -3.31 -1.62
C ALA A 49 -4.26 -4.44 -0.84
N MET A 50 -4.09 -4.41 0.47
CA MET A 50 -4.69 -5.29 1.47
C MET A 50 -5.27 -4.41 2.57
N ASP A 51 -6.48 -4.69 3.04
CA ASP A 51 -7.14 -3.93 4.10
C ASP A 51 -7.03 -4.63 5.45
N ALA A 52 -6.65 -3.87 6.48
CA ALA A 52 -6.64 -4.35 7.86
C ALA A 52 -8.03 -4.18 8.50
N MET A 53 -8.35 -5.03 9.47
CA MET A 53 -9.54 -4.83 10.28
C MET A 53 -9.38 -3.63 11.22
N TYR A 54 -10.45 -2.86 11.35
CA TYR A 54 -10.51 -1.77 12.33
C TYR A 54 -10.98 -2.33 13.68
N PHE A 55 -10.15 -2.17 14.71
CA PHE A 55 -10.47 -2.58 16.08
C PHE A 55 -10.79 -1.36 16.95
N ALA A 56 -12.05 -1.20 17.34
CA ALA A 56 -12.47 -0.19 18.31
C ALA A 56 -11.97 -0.51 19.73
N GLU A 57 -11.90 -1.80 20.07
CA GLU A 57 -11.27 -2.30 21.28
C GLU A 57 -9.97 -3.06 20.92
N PRO A 58 -8.78 -2.59 21.33
CA PRO A 58 -7.51 -3.18 20.91
C PRO A 58 -7.32 -4.64 21.33
N SER A 59 -8.02 -5.11 22.36
CA SER A 59 -7.93 -6.50 22.84
C SER A 59 -8.50 -7.49 21.82
N LEU A 60 -9.47 -7.07 21.00
CA LEU A 60 -10.19 -7.95 20.07
C LEU A 60 -9.28 -8.50 18.98
N GLN A 61 -8.21 -7.80 18.61
CA GLN A 61 -7.27 -8.26 17.58
C GLN A 61 -6.59 -9.59 17.94
N TYR A 62 -6.55 -9.95 19.22
CA TYR A 62 -5.91 -11.18 19.70
C TYR A 62 -6.84 -12.40 19.74
N ASP A 63 -8.14 -12.25 19.42
CA ASP A 63 -9.02 -13.40 19.19
C ASP A 63 -8.53 -14.15 17.95
N MET A 64 -8.38 -15.48 18.07
CA MET A 64 -7.82 -16.33 17.01
C MET A 64 -8.54 -16.15 15.67
N LYS A 65 -9.86 -15.89 15.68
CA LYS A 65 -10.60 -15.64 14.43
C LYS A 65 -10.10 -14.41 13.66
N HIS A 66 -9.60 -13.40 14.37
CA HIS A 66 -9.08 -12.18 13.78
C HIS A 66 -7.62 -12.34 13.37
N VAL A 67 -6.85 -13.08 14.17
CA VAL A 67 -5.48 -13.49 13.82
C VAL A 67 -5.48 -14.31 12.53
N ASP A 68 -6.35 -15.33 12.43
CA ASP A 68 -6.47 -16.19 11.26
C ASP A 68 -6.90 -15.44 10.00
N ARG A 69 -7.59 -14.30 10.14
CA ARG A 69 -7.99 -13.45 9.01
C ARG A 69 -6.82 -12.63 8.47
N ASP A 70 -5.93 -12.17 9.34
CA ASP A 70 -4.83 -11.27 9.00
C ASP A 70 -3.52 -12.00 8.64
N LEU A 71 -3.45 -13.33 8.86
CA LEU A 71 -2.36 -14.22 8.46
C LEU A 71 -2.45 -14.64 6.98
#